data_AF-A0A5M8SIV9-F1
#
_entry.id   AF-A0A5M8SIV9-F1
#
_cell.length_a   1.000
_cell.length_b   1.000
_cell.length_c   1.000
_cell.angle_alpha   90.00
_cell.angle_beta   90.00
_cell.angle_gamma   90.00
#
_symmetry.space_group_name_H-M   'P 1'
#
loop_
_entity.id
_entity.type
_entity.pdbx_description
1 polymer ?
#
loop_
_entity_poly.entity_id
_entity_poly.type
_entity_poly.pdbx_seq_one_letter_code
_entity_poly.pdbx_strand_id
1 'polypeptide(L)'
;MPRSVIPVTGLVLGPIGTISQTDFPLISPRQVNPTDTNNLAFGETFVLNANNTYSSVKQYIASNSVAALLALLNGTPSCPIGIAKDAVETNGYYPLNGGTNMPAGYYAPGMMVNGLTRGTISAQINNGGAANAGTPVYMRLVANGSIPAGVLGGLESTSDQVATTGTASSGSTALTVASGTGIQVGQAVTGAGIAPNTTVAAVSGTSVTLSQNTTAALSGTAVTFANSVQLQNIVFKTGVISTDPNTGKSAAQVTILERKVA
;
A
#
# COMPACT_ATOMS: atom_id res chain seq x y z
N MET A 1 -57.60 -31.05 -12.40
CA MET A 1 -56.56 -30.67 -11.41
C MET A 1 -56.40 -29.16 -11.46
N PRO A 2 -56.73 -28.42 -10.38
CA PRO A 2 -56.51 -26.98 -10.37
C PRO A 2 -55.00 -26.70 -10.36
N ARG A 3 -54.57 -25.84 -11.29
CA ARG A 3 -53.17 -25.46 -11.49
C ARG A 3 -52.83 -24.46 -10.38
N SER A 4 -52.00 -24.87 -9.42
CA SER A 4 -51.46 -23.94 -8.43
C SER A 4 -50.36 -23.13 -9.11
N VAL A 5 -50.61 -21.84 -9.31
CA VAL A 5 -49.54 -20.89 -9.64
C VAL A 5 -48.81 -20.62 -8.34
N ILE A 6 -47.57 -21.10 -8.23
CA ILE A 6 -46.67 -20.67 -7.17
C ILE A 6 -46.30 -19.22 -7.51
N PRO A 7 -46.73 -18.21 -6.74
CA PRO A 7 -46.22 -16.86 -6.95
C PRO A 7 -44.72 -16.91 -6.70
N VAL A 8 -43.92 -16.54 -7.69
CA VAL A 8 -42.51 -16.22 -7.47
C VAL A 8 -42.48 -15.05 -6.49
N THR A 9 -42.26 -15.36 -5.22
CA THR A 9 -42.04 -14.37 -4.18
C THR A 9 -40.62 -13.83 -4.36
N GLY A 10 -40.49 -12.86 -5.26
CA GLY A 10 -39.37 -11.94 -5.35
C GLY A 10 -38.16 -12.44 -6.14
N LEU A 11 -38.20 -12.34 -7.47
CA LEU A 11 -36.99 -11.87 -8.15
C LEU A 11 -36.92 -10.37 -7.87
N VAL A 12 -36.01 -9.97 -6.99
CA VAL A 12 -35.66 -8.56 -6.79
C VAL A 12 -34.90 -8.11 -8.03
N LEU A 13 -35.63 -7.91 -9.12
CA LEU A 13 -35.18 -7.15 -10.28
C LEU A 13 -35.37 -5.70 -9.90
N GLY A 14 -34.29 -5.09 -9.40
CA GLY A 14 -34.24 -3.65 -9.18
C GLY A 14 -34.49 -2.86 -10.47
N PRO A 15 -34.71 -1.54 -10.37
CA PRO A 15 -34.94 -0.67 -11.52
C PRO A 15 -33.80 -0.77 -12.55
N ILE A 16 -34.13 -0.52 -13.82
CA ILE A 16 -33.15 -0.42 -14.91
C ILE A 16 -32.18 0.73 -14.58
N GLY A 17 -30.94 0.37 -14.23
CA GLY A 17 -29.90 1.31 -13.80
C GLY A 17 -29.90 1.60 -12.29
N THR A 18 -29.46 0.64 -11.47
CA THR A 18 -28.59 0.81 -10.28
C THR A 18 -28.41 -0.55 -9.61
N ILE A 19 -27.47 -1.34 -10.13
CA ILE A 19 -26.93 -2.48 -9.39
C ILE A 19 -25.96 -1.90 -8.35
N SER A 20 -26.09 -2.32 -7.08
CA SER A 20 -25.00 -2.10 -6.12
C SER A 20 -23.84 -3.02 -6.50
N GLN A 21 -22.84 -2.46 -7.19
CA GLN A 21 -21.67 -3.15 -7.74
C GLN A 21 -20.55 -3.35 -6.70
N THR A 22 -20.86 -3.65 -5.44
CA THR A 22 -19.85 -3.65 -4.37
C THR A 22 -18.88 -4.83 -4.41
N ASP A 23 -19.22 -5.91 -5.13
CA ASP A 23 -18.42 -7.15 -5.11
C ASP A 23 -17.68 -7.44 -6.43
N PHE A 24 -17.78 -6.58 -7.44
CA PHE A 24 -17.04 -6.75 -8.69
C PHE A 24 -15.69 -6.01 -8.68
N PRO A 25 -14.63 -6.60 -9.27
CA PRO A 25 -13.37 -5.90 -9.43
C PRO A 25 -13.55 -4.68 -10.34
N LEU A 26 -13.26 -3.49 -9.81
CA LEU A 26 -13.24 -2.26 -10.59
C LEU A 26 -11.84 -2.04 -11.14
N ILE A 27 -11.72 -2.07 -12.46
CA ILE A 27 -10.47 -1.80 -13.17
C ILE A 27 -10.60 -0.44 -13.84
N SER A 28 -9.62 0.43 -13.67
CA SER A 28 -9.57 1.68 -14.42
C SER A 28 -8.31 1.72 -15.27
N PRO A 29 -8.45 1.70 -16.61
CA PRO A 29 -7.30 1.75 -17.50
C PRO A 29 -6.73 3.16 -17.57
N ARG A 30 -5.42 3.30 -17.36
CA ARG A 30 -4.66 4.53 -17.57
C ARG A 30 -3.25 4.20 -18.04
N GLN A 31 -2.60 5.15 -18.65
CA GLN A 31 -1.22 5.02 -19.09
C GLN A 31 -0.27 5.01 -17.89
N VAL A 32 0.79 4.18 -17.91
CA VAL A 32 1.97 4.42 -17.06
C VAL A 32 2.56 5.76 -17.49
N ASN A 33 2.89 6.63 -16.54
CA ASN A 33 3.45 7.94 -16.83
C ASN A 33 4.66 7.79 -17.78
N PRO A 34 4.64 8.40 -18.98
CA PRO A 34 5.71 8.24 -19.97
C PRO A 34 7.09 8.71 -19.49
N THR A 35 7.13 9.55 -18.44
CA THR A 35 8.38 10.05 -17.86
C THR A 35 8.94 9.12 -16.76
N ASP A 36 8.23 8.06 -16.39
CA ASP A 36 8.71 7.14 -15.37
C ASP A 36 9.96 6.41 -15.86
N THR A 37 10.93 6.23 -14.95
CA THR A 37 12.13 5.43 -15.21
C THR A 37 11.94 3.97 -14.82
N ASN A 38 10.96 3.68 -13.97
CA ASN A 38 10.65 2.35 -13.50
C ASN A 38 9.42 1.79 -14.22
N ASN A 39 9.49 0.52 -14.59
CA ASN A 39 8.32 -0.23 -15.03
C ASN A 39 7.34 -0.46 -13.85
N LEU A 40 6.06 -0.62 -14.20
CA LEU A 40 5.02 -1.04 -13.28
C LEU A 40 4.81 -2.56 -13.42
N ALA A 41 5.33 -3.34 -12.48
CA ALA A 41 5.20 -4.79 -12.50
C ALA A 41 3.79 -5.24 -12.12
N PHE A 42 3.35 -6.39 -12.63
CA PHE A 42 2.08 -6.99 -12.20
C PHE A 42 2.11 -7.36 -10.71
N GLY A 43 1.01 -7.11 -10.01
CA GLY A 43 0.92 -7.28 -8.56
C GLY A 43 1.57 -6.15 -7.75
N GLU A 44 2.24 -5.19 -8.40
CA GLU A 44 2.81 -4.01 -7.72
C GLU A 44 1.74 -2.95 -7.47
N THR A 45 1.92 -2.20 -6.38
CA THR A 45 1.08 -1.04 -6.08
C THR A 45 1.45 0.16 -6.98
N PHE A 46 0.43 0.91 -7.37
CA PHE A 46 0.60 2.16 -8.11
C PHE A 46 -0.16 3.30 -7.45
N VAL A 47 0.25 4.52 -7.78
CA VAL A 47 -0.42 5.78 -7.41
C VAL A 47 -1.06 6.38 -8.66
N LEU A 48 -2.27 6.92 -8.52
CA LEU A 48 -2.85 7.83 -9.51
C LEU A 48 -2.21 9.23 -9.38
N ASN A 49 -1.49 9.66 -10.41
CA ASN A 49 -0.90 10.99 -10.49
C ASN A 49 -1.96 12.04 -10.85
N ALA A 50 -1.68 13.31 -10.52
CA ALA A 50 -2.55 14.45 -10.86
C ALA A 50 -2.74 14.64 -12.38
N ASN A 51 -1.76 14.23 -13.19
CA ASN A 51 -1.85 14.26 -14.66
C ASN A 51 -2.62 13.06 -15.26
N ASN A 52 -3.38 12.33 -14.43
CA ASN A 52 -4.22 11.21 -14.85
C ASN A 52 -3.47 9.95 -15.33
N THR A 53 -2.18 9.82 -15.02
CA THR A 53 -1.36 8.63 -15.30
C THR A 53 -1.12 7.80 -14.05
N TYR A 54 -0.60 6.59 -14.22
CA TYR A 54 -0.13 5.76 -13.12
C TYR A 54 1.39 5.75 -13.01
N SER A 55 1.88 5.73 -11.78
CA SER A 55 3.27 5.43 -11.46
C SER A 55 3.32 4.37 -10.39
N SER A 56 4.31 3.46 -10.45
CA SER A 56 4.57 2.56 -9.33
C SER A 56 4.83 3.36 -8.05
N VAL A 57 4.46 2.83 -6.89
CA VAL A 57 4.69 3.55 -5.61
C VAL A 57 6.18 3.85 -5.42
N LYS A 58 7.08 2.92 -5.80
CA LYS A 58 8.54 3.16 -5.77
C LYS A 58 8.96 4.36 -6.63
N GLN A 59 8.39 4.51 -7.82
CA GLN A 59 8.67 5.65 -8.70
C GLN A 59 8.09 6.95 -8.13
N TYR A 60 6.86 6.89 -7.61
CA TYR A 60 6.21 8.04 -7.01
C TYR A 60 7.01 8.59 -5.83
N ILE A 61 7.49 7.72 -4.94
CA ILE A 61 8.35 8.11 -3.81
C ILE A 61 9.66 8.73 -4.32
N ALA A 62 10.30 8.12 -5.32
CA ALA A 62 11.55 8.64 -5.89
C ALA A 62 11.38 10.04 -6.52
N SER A 63 10.24 10.31 -7.16
CA SER A 63 9.97 11.58 -7.83
C SER A 63 9.38 12.67 -6.93
N ASN A 64 8.76 12.32 -5.80
CA ASN A 64 8.02 13.29 -4.96
C ASN A 64 8.48 13.30 -3.50
N SER A 65 8.45 12.14 -2.83
CA SER A 65 8.86 11.85 -1.44
C SER A 65 7.85 10.92 -0.75
N VAL A 66 8.27 10.33 0.37
CA VAL A 66 7.36 9.63 1.29
C VAL A 66 6.30 10.58 1.87
N ALA A 67 6.66 11.82 2.20
CA ALA A 67 5.72 12.80 2.77
C ALA A 67 4.56 13.13 1.80
N ALA A 68 4.86 13.27 0.50
CA ALA A 68 3.84 13.46 -0.53
C ALA A 68 2.89 12.25 -0.64
N LEU A 69 3.43 11.03 -0.57
CA LEU A 69 2.62 9.82 -0.57
C LEU A 69 1.72 9.71 0.67
N LEU A 70 2.25 10.03 1.86
CA LEU A 70 1.47 10.05 3.09
C LEU A 70 0.34 11.08 3.03
N ALA A 71 0.61 12.27 2.48
CA ALA A 71 -0.41 13.30 2.28
C ALA A 71 -1.54 12.81 1.37
N LEU A 72 -1.22 12.06 0.31
CA LEU A 72 -2.20 11.42 -0.57
C LEU A 72 -3.00 10.32 0.14
N LEU A 73 -2.36 9.50 0.97
CA LEU A 73 -3.02 8.42 1.72
C LEU A 73 -3.92 8.96 2.83
N ASN A 74 -3.56 10.09 3.45
CA ASN A 74 -4.28 10.73 4.55
C ASN A 74 -5.27 11.82 4.10
N GLY A 75 -5.19 12.29 2.85
CA GLY A 75 -6.06 13.32 2.30
C GLY A 75 -7.49 12.81 2.07
N THR A 76 -8.48 13.71 2.06
CA THR A 76 -9.88 13.34 1.81
C THR A 76 -10.28 13.75 0.38
N PRO A 77 -10.82 12.84 -0.45
CA PRO A 77 -11.09 11.43 -0.19
C PRO A 77 -9.82 10.55 -0.38
N SER A 78 -9.52 9.66 0.58
CA SER A 78 -8.27 8.89 0.66
C SER A 78 -8.38 7.52 0.02
N CYS A 79 -7.69 7.32 -1.10
CA CYS A 79 -6.92 6.12 -1.46
C CYS A 79 -6.61 6.20 -2.96
N PRO A 80 -5.52 6.82 -3.40
CA PRO A 80 -5.11 6.80 -4.81
C PRO A 80 -4.41 5.51 -5.22
N ILE A 81 -4.28 4.54 -4.29
CA ILE A 81 -3.54 3.30 -4.51
C ILE A 81 -4.41 2.28 -5.22
N GLY A 82 -3.82 1.64 -6.22
CA GLY A 82 -4.33 0.42 -6.84
C GLY A 82 -3.23 -0.60 -7.02
N ILE A 83 -3.59 -1.76 -7.58
CA ILE A 83 -2.64 -2.85 -7.86
C ILE A 83 -2.67 -3.14 -9.35
N ALA A 84 -1.51 -3.16 -10.00
CA ALA A 84 -1.42 -3.47 -11.41
C ALA A 84 -1.83 -4.93 -11.64
N LYS A 85 -2.80 -5.16 -12.52
CA LYS A 85 -3.20 -6.51 -12.93
C LYS A 85 -2.75 -6.79 -14.35
N ASP A 86 -2.53 -8.05 -14.68
CA ASP A 86 -2.33 -8.47 -16.07
C ASP A 86 -3.58 -8.18 -16.93
N ALA A 87 -3.38 -7.97 -18.22
CA ALA A 87 -4.44 -7.85 -19.22
C ALA A 87 -5.15 -9.17 -19.52
N VAL A 88 -4.50 -10.31 -19.31
CA VAL A 88 -5.12 -11.64 -19.43
C VAL A 88 -5.73 -12.04 -18.09
N GLU A 89 -7.04 -12.30 -18.06
CA GLU A 89 -7.81 -12.54 -16.82
C GLU A 89 -7.68 -13.95 -16.23
N THR A 90 -6.69 -14.73 -16.66
CA THR A 90 -6.39 -15.98 -15.97
C THR A 90 -5.76 -15.67 -14.62
N ASN A 91 -6.39 -16.15 -13.55
CA ASN A 91 -5.84 -16.24 -12.20
C ASN A 91 -4.61 -17.17 -12.21
N GLY A 92 -3.51 -16.68 -12.76
CA GLY A 92 -2.29 -17.46 -12.98
C GLY A 92 -1.44 -17.51 -11.72
N TYR A 93 -1.50 -18.64 -11.01
CA TYR A 93 -0.31 -19.16 -10.32
C TYR A 93 0.44 -20.01 -11.34
N TYR A 94 1.64 -19.59 -11.74
CA TYR A 94 2.49 -20.33 -12.68
C TYR A 94 3.74 -20.87 -11.97
N PRO A 95 3.70 -22.05 -11.33
CA PRO A 95 4.91 -22.76 -10.98
C PRO A 95 5.35 -23.61 -12.18
N LEU A 96 6.57 -23.42 -12.66
CA LEU A 96 7.27 -24.46 -13.41
C LEU A 96 8.56 -24.83 -12.68
N ASN A 97 8.70 -26.14 -12.55
CA ASN A 97 9.79 -26.87 -11.93
C ASN A 97 11.16 -26.36 -12.41
N GLY A 98 11.99 -25.91 -11.46
CA GLY A 98 13.43 -25.72 -11.65
C GLY A 98 13.85 -24.34 -12.18
N GLY A 99 14.17 -23.43 -11.25
CA GLY A 99 15.14 -22.36 -11.50
C GLY A 99 14.60 -21.09 -12.17
N THR A 100 14.89 -19.95 -11.53
CA THR A 100 14.65 -18.55 -11.94
C THR A 100 13.21 -18.05 -11.78
N ASN A 101 13.10 -16.94 -11.02
CA ASN A 101 11.91 -16.10 -10.87
C ASN A 101 11.16 -15.99 -12.21
N MET A 102 9.90 -16.42 -12.29
CA MET A 102 9.11 -16.17 -13.49
C MET A 102 9.05 -14.65 -13.72
N PRO A 103 9.33 -14.14 -14.94
CA PRO A 103 9.28 -12.71 -15.20
C PRO A 103 7.82 -12.27 -15.01
N ALA A 104 7.50 -11.70 -13.85
CA ALA A 104 6.25 -11.01 -13.67
C ALA A 104 6.20 -9.96 -14.78
N GLY A 105 5.23 -10.08 -15.68
CA GLY A 105 5.04 -9.11 -16.74
C GLY A 105 4.92 -7.70 -16.16
N TYR A 106 5.19 -6.71 -16.98
CA TYR A 106 5.15 -5.33 -16.56
C TYR A 106 4.53 -4.46 -17.64
N TYR A 107 3.99 -3.33 -17.22
CA TYR A 107 3.69 -2.22 -18.10
C TYR A 107 4.88 -1.27 -18.11
N ALA A 108 5.46 -1.06 -19.30
CA ALA A 108 6.52 -0.08 -19.49
C ALA A 108 5.94 1.36 -19.44
N PRO A 109 6.76 2.38 -19.16
CA PRO A 109 6.38 3.78 -19.32
C PRO A 109 5.69 4.02 -20.66
N GLY A 110 4.54 4.70 -20.63
CA GLY A 110 3.73 4.96 -21.82
C GLY A 110 2.79 3.84 -22.25
N MET A 111 2.81 2.65 -21.64
CA MET A 111 1.84 1.59 -21.92
C MET A 111 0.53 1.79 -21.15
N MET A 112 -0.57 1.27 -21.70
CA MET A 112 -1.86 1.22 -21.01
C MET A 112 -1.90 0.10 -19.98
N VAL A 113 -2.22 0.44 -18.74
CA VAL A 113 -2.29 -0.45 -17.58
C VAL A 113 -3.72 -0.84 -17.32
N ASN A 114 -3.97 -2.10 -16.96
CA ASN A 114 -5.18 -2.49 -16.26
C ASN A 114 -4.97 -2.36 -14.76
N GLY A 115 -5.39 -1.23 -14.19
CA GLY A 115 -5.21 -0.97 -12.75
C GLY A 115 -6.40 -1.47 -11.95
N LEU A 116 -6.21 -2.46 -11.06
CA LEU A 116 -7.24 -2.84 -10.09
C LEU A 116 -7.38 -1.75 -9.04
N THR A 117 -8.60 -1.29 -8.82
CA THR A 117 -8.91 -0.18 -7.93
C THR A 117 -9.99 -0.50 -6.92
N ARG A 118 -10.78 -1.55 -7.15
CA ARG A 118 -11.64 -2.18 -6.14
C ARG A 118 -11.69 -3.66 -6.43
N GLY A 119 -11.93 -4.49 -5.44
CA GLY A 119 -12.01 -5.95 -5.60
C GLY A 119 -10.75 -6.67 -5.15
N THR A 120 -10.65 -7.95 -5.49
CA THR A 120 -9.66 -8.87 -4.91
C THR A 120 -8.62 -9.32 -5.94
N ILE A 121 -7.36 -9.41 -5.53
CA ILE A 121 -6.27 -9.97 -6.32
C ILE A 121 -5.31 -10.75 -5.43
N SER A 122 -4.71 -11.81 -5.97
CA SER A 122 -3.58 -12.48 -5.34
C SER A 122 -2.33 -11.62 -5.49
N ALA A 123 -1.71 -11.22 -4.38
CA ALA A 123 -0.52 -10.40 -4.38
C ALA A 123 0.59 -11.04 -3.54
N GLN A 124 1.83 -10.70 -3.90
CA GLN A 124 3.01 -11.12 -3.16
C GLN A 124 3.15 -10.31 -1.87
N ILE A 125 3.45 -11.01 -0.79
CA ILE A 125 3.66 -10.48 0.55
C ILE A 125 5.15 -10.56 0.83
N ASN A 126 5.77 -9.38 0.92
CA ASN A 126 7.22 -9.21 0.97
C ASN A 126 7.80 -9.34 2.38
N ASN A 127 6.93 -9.30 3.40
CA ASN A 127 7.31 -9.40 4.80
C ASN A 127 6.13 -9.92 5.63
N GLY A 128 6.41 -10.88 6.51
CA GLY A 128 5.41 -11.62 7.28
C GLY A 128 4.63 -12.66 6.46
N GLY A 129 3.67 -13.32 7.12
CA GLY A 129 2.66 -14.17 6.49
C GLY A 129 1.26 -13.70 6.90
N ALA A 130 0.37 -13.50 5.92
CA ALA A 130 -1.02 -13.15 6.21
C ALA A 130 -1.65 -14.28 7.03
N ALA A 131 -1.90 -14.02 8.32
CA ALA A 131 -2.39 -15.05 9.23
C ALA A 131 -3.87 -15.36 8.98
N ASN A 132 -4.69 -14.31 8.81
CA ASN A 132 -6.15 -14.43 8.69
C ASN A 132 -6.74 -13.37 7.75
N ALA A 133 -7.93 -13.66 7.24
CA ALA A 133 -8.77 -12.66 6.58
C ALA A 133 -9.06 -11.48 7.51
N GLY A 134 -9.13 -10.27 6.96
CA GLY A 134 -9.34 -9.02 7.69
C GLY A 134 -8.10 -8.46 8.37
N THR A 135 -6.96 -9.14 8.31
CA THR A 135 -5.71 -8.57 8.83
C THR A 135 -5.28 -7.34 8.01
N PRO A 136 -4.68 -6.32 8.66
CA PRO A 136 -4.22 -5.12 7.96
C PRO A 136 -3.15 -5.43 6.92
N VAL A 137 -3.19 -4.71 5.81
CA VAL A 137 -2.12 -4.72 4.81
C VAL A 137 -1.24 -3.49 5.02
N TYR A 138 0.07 -3.70 5.06
CA TYR A 138 1.07 -2.65 5.12
C TYR A 138 1.74 -2.49 3.76
N MET A 139 2.21 -1.29 3.47
CA MET A 139 2.99 -0.97 2.29
C MET A 139 4.32 -0.35 2.70
N ARG A 140 5.42 -0.84 2.11
CA ARG A 140 6.76 -0.33 2.43
C ARG A 140 7.02 1.05 1.83
N LEU A 141 7.47 1.96 2.68
CA LEU A 141 7.87 3.34 2.36
C LEU A 141 9.39 3.51 2.27
N VAL A 142 10.12 2.79 3.11
CA VAL A 142 11.59 2.87 3.21
C VAL A 142 12.18 1.46 3.25
N ALA A 143 13.29 1.27 2.53
CA ALA A 143 14.00 0.00 2.53
C ALA A 143 14.59 -0.29 3.92
N ASN A 144 14.60 -1.56 4.32
CA ASN A 144 15.20 -2.01 5.57
C ASN A 144 16.11 -3.20 5.27
N GLY A 145 17.42 -3.05 5.51
CA GLY A 145 18.41 -4.10 5.22
C GLY A 145 18.17 -5.40 5.99
N SER A 146 17.48 -5.34 7.13
CA SER A 146 17.07 -6.52 7.90
C SER A 146 15.91 -7.29 7.27
N ILE A 147 15.26 -6.72 6.24
CA ILE A 147 14.14 -7.33 5.50
C ILE A 147 14.47 -7.27 4.00
N PRO A 148 15.41 -8.12 3.50
CA PRO A 148 15.87 -8.05 2.12
C PRO A 148 14.78 -8.32 1.08
N ALA A 149 13.74 -9.08 1.44
CA ALA A 149 12.58 -9.32 0.60
C ALA A 149 11.64 -8.10 0.50
N GLY A 150 11.75 -7.16 1.46
CA GLY A 150 10.96 -5.93 1.55
C GLY A 150 11.36 -4.92 0.50
N VAL A 151 10.55 -4.79 -0.55
CA VAL A 151 10.74 -3.82 -1.64
C VAL A 151 9.84 -2.60 -1.45
N LEU A 152 10.30 -1.41 -1.86
CA LEU A 152 9.50 -0.18 -1.80
C LEU A 152 8.18 -0.33 -2.57
N GLY A 153 7.06 0.13 -1.99
CA GLY A 153 5.72 -0.07 -2.54
C GLY A 153 5.20 -1.51 -2.42
N GLY A 154 6.02 -2.44 -1.94
CA GLY A 154 5.62 -3.82 -1.70
C GLY A 154 4.60 -3.95 -0.58
N LEU A 155 3.69 -4.91 -0.73
CA LEU A 155 2.71 -5.26 0.30
C LEU A 155 3.33 -6.18 1.37
N GLU A 156 2.92 -5.99 2.61
CA GLU A 156 3.43 -6.67 3.81
C GLU A 156 2.27 -6.99 4.76
N SER A 157 2.42 -8.04 5.57
CA SER A 157 1.41 -8.42 6.57
C SER A 157 1.78 -8.06 8.00
N THR A 158 2.91 -7.37 8.18
CA THR A 158 3.39 -6.90 9.48
C THR A 158 3.93 -5.50 9.34
N SER A 159 3.79 -4.69 10.38
CA SER A 159 4.40 -3.36 10.42
C SER A 159 5.91 -3.48 10.62
N ASP A 160 6.67 -2.63 9.94
CA ASP A 160 8.09 -2.38 10.15
C ASP A 160 8.25 -0.97 10.75
N GLN A 161 8.41 -0.92 12.08
CA GLN A 161 8.47 0.34 12.83
C GLN A 161 9.33 0.20 14.10
N VAL A 162 9.86 1.33 14.55
CA VAL A 162 10.55 1.49 15.84
C VAL A 162 9.79 2.51 16.68
N ALA A 163 9.60 2.21 17.96
CA ALA A 163 9.00 3.14 18.92
C ALA A 163 10.03 3.56 19.97
N THR A 164 10.02 4.83 20.32
CA THR A 164 10.86 5.44 21.37
C THR A 164 10.10 6.61 21.99
N THR A 165 10.67 7.25 23.01
CA THR A 165 10.20 8.57 23.46
C THR A 165 11.02 9.68 22.81
N GLY A 166 10.41 10.85 22.68
CA GLY A 166 11.01 12.04 22.10
C GLY A 166 10.72 13.32 22.91
N THR A 167 11.64 14.28 22.81
CA THR A 167 11.55 15.60 23.44
C THR A 167 11.85 16.67 22.39
N ALA A 168 10.97 17.67 22.30
CA ALA A 168 11.07 18.78 21.36
C ALA A 168 10.24 19.98 21.87
N SER A 169 10.70 21.20 21.57
CA SER A 169 9.87 22.40 21.75
C SER A 169 8.72 22.42 20.75
N SER A 170 7.63 23.13 21.06
CA SER A 170 6.57 23.39 20.07
C SER A 170 7.13 24.19 18.90
N GLY A 171 6.70 23.89 17.67
CA GLY A 171 7.19 24.57 16.47
C GLY A 171 8.63 24.21 16.08
N SER A 172 9.23 23.16 16.65
CA SER A 172 10.60 22.74 16.35
C SER A 172 10.63 21.63 15.30
N THR A 173 11.66 21.61 14.45
CA THR A 173 12.01 20.42 13.64
C THR A 173 13.06 19.54 14.31
N ALA A 174 13.74 20.03 15.35
CA ALA A 174 14.69 19.24 16.13
C ALA A 174 13.95 18.42 17.19
N LEU A 175 14.14 17.10 17.13
CA LEU A 175 13.62 16.10 18.05
C LEU A 175 14.79 15.32 18.66
N THR A 176 14.84 15.24 19.98
CA THR A 176 15.79 14.33 20.66
C THR A 176 15.05 13.08 21.09
N VAL A 177 15.52 11.91 20.69
CA VAL A 177 14.91 10.61 21.04
C VAL A 177 15.71 9.89 22.13
N ALA A 178 15.05 9.03 22.90
CA ALA A 178 15.73 8.19 23.88
C ALA A 178 16.68 7.15 23.24
N SER A 179 16.35 6.65 22.03
CA SER A 179 17.22 5.79 21.24
C SER A 179 17.10 6.09 19.75
N GLY A 180 18.24 6.24 19.07
CA GLY A 180 18.32 6.40 17.61
C GLY A 180 18.40 5.08 16.84
N THR A 181 18.48 3.94 17.52
CA THR A 181 18.66 2.63 16.88
C THR A 181 17.48 2.30 15.98
N GLY A 182 17.74 2.00 14.70
CA GLY A 182 16.72 1.68 13.71
C GLY A 182 15.97 2.89 13.13
N ILE A 183 16.34 4.11 13.53
CA ILE A 183 15.84 5.34 12.91
C ILE A 183 16.69 5.67 11.68
N GLN A 184 16.02 5.95 10.56
CA GLN A 184 16.66 6.31 9.30
C GLN A 184 15.87 7.39 8.56
N VAL A 185 16.56 8.10 7.67
CA VAL A 185 15.96 9.14 6.82
C VAL A 185 14.83 8.55 5.97
N GLY A 186 13.75 9.32 5.82
CA GLY A 186 12.58 8.97 5.02
C GLY A 186 11.48 8.24 5.80
N GLN A 187 11.75 7.73 7.01
CA GLN A 187 10.73 7.07 7.84
C GLN A 187 9.57 8.01 8.13
N ALA A 188 8.35 7.47 8.12
CA ALA A 188 7.16 8.19 8.56
C ALA A 188 7.21 8.34 10.09
N VAL A 189 6.88 9.53 10.60
CA VAL A 189 6.91 9.83 12.03
C VAL A 189 5.49 10.12 12.51
N THR A 190 5.06 9.43 13.57
CA THR A 190 3.77 9.65 14.22
C THR A 190 3.92 9.75 15.73
N GLY A 191 3.05 10.53 16.36
CA GLY A 191 3.06 10.77 17.81
C GLY A 191 2.25 11.99 18.18
N ALA A 192 1.90 12.12 19.46
CA ALA A 192 1.23 13.33 19.94
C ALA A 192 2.17 14.54 19.79
N GLY A 193 1.66 15.63 19.22
CA GLY A 193 2.46 16.83 18.92
C GLY A 193 3.31 16.74 17.65
N ILE A 194 3.26 15.63 16.90
CA ILE A 194 3.88 15.50 15.57
C ILE A 194 2.85 15.89 14.50
N ALA A 195 3.24 16.75 13.56
CA ALA A 195 2.37 17.13 12.45
C ALA A 195 2.07 15.91 11.54
N PRO A 196 0.87 15.80 10.93
CA PRO A 196 0.58 14.75 9.96
C PRO A 196 1.57 14.75 8.79
N ASN A 197 1.86 13.58 8.22
CA ASN A 197 2.78 13.40 7.08
C ASN A 197 4.25 13.77 7.36
N THR A 198 4.64 13.89 8.63
CA THR A 198 6.04 14.14 9.02
C THR A 198 6.90 12.92 8.71
N THR A 199 8.13 13.19 8.25
CA THR A 199 9.16 12.19 7.98
C THR A 199 10.47 12.57 8.65
N VAL A 200 11.38 11.62 8.79
CA VAL A 200 12.78 11.88 9.19
C VAL A 200 13.52 12.54 8.04
N ALA A 201 13.99 13.76 8.24
CA ALA A 201 14.83 14.50 7.28
C ALA A 201 16.33 14.23 7.50
N ALA A 202 16.76 14.08 8.76
CA ALA A 202 18.13 13.72 9.12
C ALA A 202 18.17 12.99 10.47
N VAL A 203 19.21 12.20 10.70
CA VAL A 203 19.47 11.52 11.98
C VAL A 203 20.97 11.51 12.27
N SER A 204 21.34 11.81 13.52
CA SER A 204 22.71 11.70 14.03
C SER A 204 22.64 11.28 15.51
N GLY A 205 22.94 10.01 15.78
CA GLY A 205 22.75 9.44 17.12
C GLY A 205 21.30 9.56 17.58
N THR A 206 21.06 10.28 18.67
CA THR A 206 19.73 10.54 19.23
C THR A 206 19.10 11.86 18.75
N SER A 207 19.80 12.63 17.94
CA SER A 207 19.27 13.85 17.32
C SER A 207 18.62 13.54 15.99
N VAL A 208 17.33 13.82 15.88
CA VAL A 208 16.51 13.60 14.69
C VAL A 208 15.99 14.95 14.19
N THR A 209 16.14 15.23 12.91
CA THR A 209 15.50 16.37 12.25
C THR A 209 14.24 15.89 11.54
N LEU A 210 13.10 16.49 11.89
CA LEU A 210 11.80 16.26 11.28
C LEU A 210 11.64 17.11 10.01
N SER A 211 10.89 16.62 9.04
CA SER A 211 10.55 17.38 7.83
C SER A 211 9.51 18.48 8.04
N GLN A 212 8.82 18.47 9.19
CA GLN A 212 7.83 19.46 9.57
C GLN A 212 7.99 19.84 11.04
N ASN A 213 7.57 21.05 11.39
CA ASN A 213 7.57 21.53 12.77
C ASN A 213 6.58 20.72 13.62
N THR A 214 6.94 20.47 14.88
CA THR A 214 6.01 19.91 15.88
C THR A 214 4.83 20.86 16.10
N THR A 215 3.65 20.29 16.36
CA THR A 215 2.42 21.05 16.66
C THR A 215 2.24 21.34 18.15
N ALA A 216 3.00 20.67 19.01
CA ALA A 216 3.05 20.89 20.45
C ALA A 216 4.45 20.56 20.99
N ALA A 217 4.73 20.95 22.23
CA ALA A 217 5.94 20.49 22.92
C ALA A 217 5.82 19.01 23.28
N LEU A 218 6.93 18.27 23.14
CA LEU A 218 7.08 16.87 23.54
C LEU A 218 8.02 16.82 24.75
N SER A 219 7.67 16.01 25.76
CA SER A 219 8.47 15.84 26.98
C SER A 219 8.50 14.36 27.34
N GLY A 220 9.40 13.60 26.71
CA GLY A 220 9.41 12.13 26.81
C GLY A 220 8.17 11.48 26.19
N THR A 221 7.54 12.13 25.22
CA THR A 221 6.32 11.66 24.56
C THR A 221 6.62 10.47 23.66
N ALA A 222 5.74 9.47 23.60
CA ALA A 222 5.89 8.35 22.68
C ALA A 222 5.86 8.82 21.21
N VAL A 223 6.84 8.39 20.41
CA VAL A 223 6.98 8.67 18.98
C VAL A 223 7.30 7.36 18.25
N THR A 224 6.66 7.14 17.11
CA THR A 224 6.87 5.97 16.25
C THR A 224 7.49 6.40 14.93
N PHE A 225 8.49 5.64 14.48
CA PHE A 225 9.19 5.79 13.21
C PHE A 225 8.93 4.55 12.37
N ALA A 226 8.25 4.69 11.24
CA ALA A 226 7.78 3.57 10.44
C ALA A 226 8.42 3.53 9.05
N ASN A 227 8.92 2.36 8.68
CA ASN A 227 9.37 2.03 7.32
C ASN A 227 8.19 1.58 6.44
N SER A 228 7.04 1.29 7.03
CA SER A 228 5.81 0.87 6.35
C SER A 228 4.59 1.65 6.83
N VAL A 229 3.56 1.76 5.99
CA VAL A 229 2.28 2.38 6.33
C VAL A 229 1.13 1.40 6.18
N GLN A 230 0.17 1.42 7.10
CA GLN A 230 -1.06 0.65 6.97
C GLN A 230 -1.95 1.25 5.88
N LEU A 231 -2.42 0.42 4.95
CA LEU A 231 -3.39 0.81 3.94
C LEU A 231 -4.80 0.59 4.46
N GLN A 232 -5.49 1.66 4.84
CA GLN A 232 -6.79 1.56 5.51
C GLN A 232 -7.90 0.95 4.62
N ASN A 233 -7.76 1.04 3.30
CA ASN A 233 -8.76 0.54 2.35
C ASN A 233 -8.34 -0.77 1.67
N ILE A 234 -7.25 -1.41 2.13
CA ILE A 234 -6.80 -2.71 1.63
C ILE A 234 -6.66 -3.66 2.81
N VAL A 235 -7.30 -4.82 2.71
CA VAL A 235 -7.26 -5.87 3.75
C VAL A 235 -6.94 -7.22 3.12
N PHE A 236 -6.39 -8.13 3.91
CA PHE A 236 -6.26 -9.51 3.48
C PHE A 236 -7.63 -10.17 3.39
N LYS A 237 -7.90 -10.86 2.28
CA LYS A 237 -9.11 -11.68 2.10
C LYS A 237 -8.92 -13.11 2.58
N THR A 238 -7.68 -13.58 2.53
CA THR A 238 -7.27 -14.94 2.90
C THR A 238 -6.02 -14.88 3.78
N GLY A 239 -5.69 -16.01 4.40
CA GLY A 239 -4.31 -16.23 4.85
C GLY A 239 -3.36 -16.48 3.67
N VAL A 240 -2.14 -16.93 3.96
CA VAL A 240 -1.17 -17.38 2.95
C VAL A 240 -1.75 -18.50 2.10
N ILE A 241 -1.76 -18.30 0.78
CA ILE A 241 -2.27 -19.26 -0.22
C ILE A 241 -1.13 -20.14 -0.74
N SER A 242 0.06 -19.56 -0.91
CA SER A 242 1.27 -20.27 -1.30
C SER A 242 2.50 -19.54 -0.81
N THR A 243 3.63 -20.26 -0.74
CA THR A 243 4.94 -19.68 -0.45
C THR A 243 5.90 -20.15 -1.52
N ASP A 244 6.65 -19.24 -2.12
CA ASP A 244 7.71 -19.59 -3.06
C ASP A 244 8.88 -20.22 -2.28
N PRO A 245 9.23 -21.49 -2.56
CA PRO A 245 10.30 -22.17 -1.85
C PRO A 245 11.69 -21.57 -2.11
N ASN A 246 11.87 -20.78 -3.17
CA ASN A 246 13.16 -20.20 -3.52
C ASN A 246 13.39 -18.82 -2.89
N THR A 247 12.33 -18.01 -2.79
CA THR A 247 12.43 -16.63 -2.27
C THR A 247 11.85 -16.49 -0.86
N GLY A 248 11.14 -17.51 -0.36
CA GLY A 248 10.43 -17.47 0.93
C GLY A 248 9.22 -16.53 0.93
N LYS A 249 8.87 -15.94 -0.22
CA LYS A 249 7.80 -14.95 -0.34
C LYS A 249 6.45 -15.64 -0.35
N SER A 250 5.52 -15.12 0.44
CA SER A 250 4.16 -15.64 0.50
C SER A 250 3.26 -14.93 -0.50
N ALA A 251 2.24 -15.61 -1.00
CA ALA A 251 1.14 -15.01 -1.74
C ALA A 251 -0.14 -15.09 -0.91
N ALA A 252 -0.92 -14.01 -0.90
CA ALA A 252 -2.23 -13.98 -0.27
C ALA A 252 -3.18 -13.12 -1.11
N GLN A 253 -4.48 -13.34 -0.96
CA GLN A 253 -5.45 -12.45 -1.58
C GLN A 253 -5.61 -11.17 -0.75
N VAL A 254 -5.57 -10.05 -1.42
CA VAL A 254 -5.86 -8.73 -0.87
C VAL A 254 -7.10 -8.16 -1.56
N THR A 255 -7.97 -7.54 -0.78
CA THR A 255 -9.16 -6.85 -1.28
C THR A 255 -8.98 -5.35 -1.11
N ILE A 256 -9.15 -4.60 -2.20
CA ILE A 256 -9.30 -3.14 -2.16
C ILE A 256 -10.80 -2.85 -1.96
N LEU A 257 -11.16 -2.35 -0.79
CA LEU A 257 -12.56 -2.13 -0.37
C LEU A 257 -13.19 -0.97 -1.15
N GLU A 258 -12.46 0.16 -1.23
CA GLU A 258 -12.82 1.30 -2.06
C GLU A 258 -11.59 2.16 -2.39
N ARG A 259 -11.36 2.43 -3.68
CA ARG A 259 -10.48 3.51 -4.12
C ARG A 259 -11.28 4.80 -4.15
N LYS A 260 -11.06 5.64 -3.15
CA LYS A 260 -11.58 7.01 -3.10
C LYS A 260 -10.68 7.88 -3.97
N VAL A 261 -11.22 8.34 -5.11
CA VAL A 261 -10.53 9.27 -6.01
C VAL A 261 -11.01 10.68 -5.65
N ALA A 262 -10.08 11.62 -5.47
CA ALA A 262 -10.38 13.03 -5.28
C ALA A 262 -10.98 13.65 -6.55
#